data_AF-A0A966EFS9-F1
#
_entry.id   AF-A0A966EFS9-F1
#
_cell.length_a   1.000
_cell.length_b   1.000
_cell.length_c   1.000
_cell.angle_alpha   90.00
_cell.angle_beta   90.00
_cell.angle_gamma   90.00
#
_symmetry.space_group_name_H-M   'P 1'
#
loop_
_entity.id
_entity.type
_entity.pdbx_description
1 polymer ?
#
loop_
_entity_poly.entity_id
_entity_poly.type
_entity_poly.pdbx_seq_one_letter_code
_entity_poly.pdbx_strand_id
1 'polypeptide(L)'
;MSLRIHRDQPIMRISGTLMGIGFVLVGAFSVLGAGELGTDMGHDRAMGFGVTAIIIGVIAVLCSLLVKDLSDIWCRHPRRWK
;
A
#
# COMPACT_ATOMS: atom_id res chain seq x y z
N MET A 1 -22.54 -6.54 -5.73
CA MET A 1 -21.49 -6.80 -4.73
C MET A 1 -21.70 -5.86 -3.56
N SER A 2 -22.04 -6.38 -2.36
CA SER A 2 -22.19 -5.56 -1.15
C SER A 2 -20.81 -5.37 -0.52
N LEU A 3 -20.31 -4.13 -0.46
CA LEU A 3 -19.10 -3.75 0.26
C LEU A 3 -19.34 -3.92 1.76
N ARG A 4 -18.90 -5.04 2.34
CA ARG A 4 -18.90 -5.23 3.80
C ARG A 4 -17.57 -4.78 4.37
N ILE A 5 -17.60 -3.64 5.07
CA ILE A 5 -16.47 -3.16 5.86
C ILE A 5 -16.41 -4.01 7.14
N HIS A 6 -15.34 -4.79 7.29
CA HIS A 6 -15.14 -5.68 8.43
C HIS A 6 -14.42 -4.92 9.56
N ARG A 7 -14.90 -5.06 10.81
CA ARG A 7 -14.33 -4.39 12.00
C ARG A 7 -13.37 -5.25 12.80
N ASP A 8 -13.11 -6.47 12.34
CA ASP A 8 -12.23 -7.42 13.01
C ASP A 8 -10.76 -7.03 12.78
N GLN A 9 -9.92 -7.14 13.82
CA GLN A 9 -8.47 -6.84 13.78
C GLN A 9 -8.13 -5.36 13.43
N PRO A 10 -8.59 -4.38 14.24
CA PRO A 10 -8.48 -2.96 13.91
C PRO A 10 -7.02 -2.48 13.75
N ILE A 11 -6.09 -3.02 14.54
CA ILE A 11 -4.67 -2.64 14.47
C ILE A 11 -4.07 -3.00 13.11
N MET A 12 -4.31 -4.22 12.60
CA MET A 12 -3.78 -4.65 11.30
C MET A 12 -4.39 -3.86 10.14
N ARG A 13 -5.67 -3.48 10.26
CA ARG A 13 -6.33 -2.65 9.25
C ARG A 13 -5.78 -1.23 9.23
N ILE A 14 -5.58 -0.64 10.41
CA ILE A 14 -4.98 0.69 10.55
C ILE A 14 -3.55 0.66 9.99
N SER A 15 -2.73 -0.33 10.35
CA SER A 15 -1.37 -0.43 9.80
C SER A 15 -1.37 -0.66 8.28
N GLY A 16 -2.23 -1.53 7.76
CA GLY A 16 -2.32 -1.80 6.32
C GLY A 16 -2.81 -0.60 5.50
N THR A 17 -3.75 0.17 6.04
CA THR A 17 -4.20 1.42 5.41
C THR A 17 -3.14 2.51 5.48
N LEU A 18 -2.48 2.71 6.62
CA LEU A 18 -1.34 3.63 6.75
C LEU A 18 -0.21 3.28 5.78
N MET A 19 0.13 2.01 5.66
CA MET A 19 1.16 1.55 4.73
C MET A 19 0.73 1.79 3.27
N GLY A 20 -0.51 1.48 2.91
CA GLY A 20 -1.04 1.77 1.59
C GLY A 20 -1.05 3.25 1.24
N ILE A 21 -1.48 4.12 2.16
CA ILE A 21 -1.42 5.58 2.01
C ILE A 21 0.04 6.03 1.84
N GLY A 22 0.97 5.49 2.62
CA GLY A 22 2.40 5.78 2.50
C GLY A 22 2.94 5.48 1.11
N PHE A 23 2.61 4.30 0.55
CA PHE A 23 3.00 3.95 -0.81
C PHE A 23 2.41 4.87 -1.88
N VAL A 24 1.13 5.26 -1.73
CA VAL A 24 0.50 6.23 -2.63
C VAL A 24 1.21 7.58 -2.57
N LEU A 25 1.53 8.08 -1.37
CA LEU A 25 2.22 9.36 -1.19
C LEU A 25 3.64 9.33 -1.76
N VAL A 26 4.40 8.27 -1.49
CA VAL A 26 5.75 8.09 -2.05
C VAL A 26 5.70 7.99 -3.57
N GLY A 27 4.71 7.25 -4.10
CA GLY A 27 4.54 7.12 -5.54
C GLY A 27 4.14 8.44 -6.21
N ALA A 28 3.23 9.19 -5.61
CA ALA A 28 2.84 10.52 -6.06
C ALA A 28 4.02 11.50 -6.02
N PHE A 29 4.82 11.47 -4.95
CA PHE A 29 6.04 12.27 -4.85
C PHE A 29 7.04 11.92 -5.94
N SER A 30 7.22 10.63 -6.23
CA SER A 30 8.10 10.16 -7.30
C SER A 30 7.64 10.62 -8.69
N VAL A 31 6.33 10.57 -8.98
CA VAL A 31 5.76 11.03 -10.27
C VAL A 31 5.86 12.54 -10.41
N LEU A 32 5.47 13.30 -9.37
CA LEU A 32 5.46 14.76 -9.40
C LEU A 32 6.88 15.34 -9.37
N GLY A 33 7.79 14.71 -8.63
CA GLY A 33 9.21 15.07 -8.58
C GLY A 33 10.02 14.59 -9.78
N ALA A 34 9.46 13.74 -10.65
CA ALA A 34 10.18 13.17 -11.79
C ALA A 34 10.68 14.25 -12.78
N GLY A 35 9.97 15.38 -12.88
CA GLY A 35 10.35 16.49 -13.77
C GLY A 35 11.66 17.19 -13.38
N GLU A 36 12.09 17.08 -12.12
CA GLU A 36 13.27 17.75 -11.57
C GLU A 36 14.57 16.93 -11.75
N LEU A 37 14.49 15.68 -12.25
CA LEU A 37 15.62 14.73 -12.27
C LEU A 37 16.70 15.00 -13.33
N GLY A 38 16.58 16.09 -14.11
CA GLY A 38 17.61 16.63 -15.02
C GLY A 38 18.07 15.71 -16.16
N THR A 39 17.73 14.43 -16.12
CA THR A 39 18.11 13.39 -17.08
C THR A 39 16.87 12.58 -17.47
N ASP A 40 16.70 12.31 -18.77
CA ASP A 40 15.56 11.54 -19.29
C ASP A 40 15.48 10.14 -18.66
N MET A 41 16.64 9.54 -18.40
CA MET A 41 16.71 8.22 -17.76
C MET A 41 16.28 8.24 -16.29
N GLY A 42 16.51 9.34 -15.57
CA GLY A 42 16.01 9.54 -14.22
C GLY A 42 14.50 9.72 -14.18
N HIS A 43 13.97 10.48 -15.16
CA HIS A 43 12.54 10.73 -15.31
C HIS A 43 11.74 9.43 -15.51
N ASP A 44 12.14 8.59 -16.48
CA ASP A 44 11.43 7.34 -16.78
C ASP A 44 11.41 6.38 -15.60
N ARG A 45 12.52 6.29 -14.86
CA ARG A 45 12.62 5.44 -13.67
C ARG A 45 11.74 5.94 -12.53
N ALA A 46 11.72 7.24 -12.29
CA ALA A 46 10.88 7.84 -11.25
C ALA A 46 9.38 7.74 -11.58
N MET A 47 9.01 7.88 -12.86
CA MET A 47 7.66 7.62 -13.34
C MET A 47 7.26 6.15 -13.14
N GLY A 48 8.08 5.21 -13.61
CA GLY A 48 7.80 3.78 -13.49
C GLY A 48 7.69 3.31 -12.03
N PHE A 49 8.61 3.75 -11.18
CA PHE A 49 8.55 3.48 -9.74
C PHE A 49 7.30 4.10 -9.11
N GLY A 50 7.02 5.37 -9.43
CA GLY A 50 5.93 6.12 -8.83
C GLY A 50 4.56 5.52 -9.14
N VAL A 51 4.31 5.17 -10.40
CA VAL A 51 3.08 4.48 -10.83
C VAL A 51 2.93 3.14 -10.11
N THR A 52 4.01 2.34 -10.04
CA THR A 52 3.98 1.03 -9.39
C THR A 52 3.67 1.15 -7.89
N ALA A 53 4.30 2.11 -7.21
CA ALA A 53 4.06 2.39 -5.80
C ALA A 53 2.60 2.82 -5.54
N ILE A 54 2.00 3.64 -6.41
CA ILE A 54 0.59 4.02 -6.30
C ILE A 54 -0.31 2.78 -6.43
N ILE A 55 -0.09 1.93 -7.43
CA ILE A 55 -0.88 0.71 -7.64
C ILE A 55 -0.83 -0.19 -6.40
N ILE A 56 0.37 -0.45 -5.89
CA ILE A 56 0.56 -1.27 -4.68
C ILE A 56 -0.11 -0.64 -3.47
N GLY A 57 0.01 0.69 -3.30
CA GLY A 57 -0.61 1.41 -2.21
C GLY A 57 -2.15 1.33 -2.23
N VAL A 58 -2.76 1.49 -3.42
CA VAL A 58 -4.21 1.32 -3.60
C VAL A 58 -4.63 -0.11 -3.28
N ILE A 59 -3.91 -1.12 -3.78
CA ILE A 59 -4.19 -2.53 -3.48
C ILE A 59 -4.10 -2.78 -1.96
N ALA A 60 -3.08 -2.25 -1.28
CA ALA A 60 -2.92 -2.41 0.17
C ALA A 60 -4.08 -1.79 0.95
N VAL A 61 -4.56 -0.60 0.57
CA VAL A 61 -5.75 0.03 1.17
C VAL A 61 -7.00 -0.82 0.92
N LEU A 62 -7.21 -1.28 -0.32
CA LEU A 62 -8.36 -2.12 -0.68
C LEU A 62 -8.34 -3.43 0.10
N CYS A 63 -7.21 -4.14 0.14
CA CYS A 63 -7.06 -5.36 0.93
C CYS A 63 -7.35 -5.12 2.41
N SER A 64 -6.88 -4.00 2.96
CA SER A 64 -7.11 -3.64 4.35
C SER A 64 -8.59 -3.36 4.69
N LEU A 65 -9.40 -2.93 3.72
CA LEU A 65 -10.82 -2.61 3.92
C LEU A 65 -11.76 -3.76 3.55
N LEU A 66 -11.46 -4.47 2.46
CA LEU A 66 -12.35 -5.45 1.84
C LEU A 66 -12.11 -6.89 2.31
N VAL A 67 -10.89 -7.25 2.70
CA VAL A 67 -10.58 -8.64 3.09
C VAL A 67 -11.07 -8.90 4.51
N LYS A 68 -11.77 -10.02 4.68
CA LYS A 68 -12.32 -10.45 5.98
C LYS A 68 -11.23 -10.92 6.93
N ASP A 69 -10.29 -11.72 6.44
CA ASP A 69 -9.19 -12.28 7.22
C ASP A 69 -7.84 -11.69 6.76
N LEU A 70 -7.38 -10.64 7.44
CA LEU A 70 -6.09 -10.02 7.15
C LEU A 70 -4.91 -10.91 7.56
N SER A 71 -5.13 -11.94 8.38
CA SER A 71 -4.10 -12.84 8.92
C SER A 71 -3.35 -13.63 7.84
N ASP A 72 -4.00 -13.85 6.69
CA ASP A 72 -3.45 -14.62 5.57
C ASP A 72 -2.62 -13.75 4.62
N ILE A 73 -2.84 -12.43 4.67
CA ILE A 73 -2.17 -11.43 3.83
C ILE A 73 -1.04 -10.75 4.60
N TRP A 74 -1.27 -10.48 5.88
CA TRP A 74 -0.32 -9.81 6.76
C TRP A 74 0.23 -10.81 7.77
N CYS A 75 1.56 -10.82 7.93
CA CYS A 75 2.26 -11.78 8.78
C CYS A 75 1.63 -11.90 10.17
N ARG A 76 1.10 -13.09 10.47
CA ARG A 76 0.64 -13.44 11.81
C ARG A 76 1.86 -13.61 12.71
N HIS A 77 1.91 -12.89 13.83
CA HIS A 77 2.94 -13.15 14.84
C HIS A 77 2.85 -14.63 15.25
N PRO A 78 3.96 -15.42 15.21
CA PRO A 78 3.89 -16.82 15.55
C PRO A 78 3.33 -16.97 16.96
N ARG A 79 2.23 -17.72 17.10
CA ARG A 79 1.70 -18.11 18.41
C ARG A 79 2.77 -18.96 19.06
N ARG A 80 3.31 -18.51 20.20
CA ARG A 80 4.09 -19.41 21.06
C ARG A 80 3.09 -20.42 21.63
N TRP A 81 3.14 -21.65 21.14
CA TRP A 81 2.44 -22.76 21.76
C TRP A 81 3.10 -22.96 23.13
N LYS A 82 2.33 -22.81 24.20
CA LYS A 82 2.70 -23.29 25.53
C LYS A 82 2.22 -24.72 25.67
#